data_AF-A0A1G2C664-F1
#
_entry.id   AF-A0A1G2C664-F1
#
_cell.length_a   1.000
_cell.length_b   1.000
_cell.length_c   1.000
_cell.angle_alpha   90.00
_cell.angle_beta   90.00
_cell.angle_gamma   90.00
#
_symmetry.space_group_name_H-M   'P 1'
#
loop_
_entity.id
_entity.type
_entity.pdbx_description
1 polymer ?
#
loop_
_entity_poly.entity_id
_entity_poly.type
_entity_poly.pdbx_seq_one_letter_code
_entity_poly.pdbx_strand_id
1 'polypeptide(L)'
;MRYISEEDLTLFERVKRTVERMREPDLGLDEEGRKIILSCHMLARAAAKVFPVRVRDGYFAVNYQHSWVETPGGHLVDLYPVAVVGGPIMFEGSMASPQRRIYRRLSARKLSAGRFGKNSFRRSVRRITRALKDAQLGMDAHQFAASP
;
A
#
# COMPACT_ATOMS: atom_id res chain seq x y z
N MET A 1 -27.61 -0.17 -2.52
CA MET A 1 -26.23 -0.60 -2.84
C MET A 1 -25.39 0.66 -2.94
N ARG A 2 -24.38 0.86 -2.09
CA ARG A 2 -23.48 2.01 -2.25
C ARG A 2 -22.39 1.58 -3.22
N TYR A 3 -22.41 2.17 -4.41
CA TYR A 3 -21.36 1.98 -5.39
C TYR A 3 -20.09 2.71 -4.91
N ILE A 4 -18.92 2.18 -5.29
CA ILE A 4 -17.64 2.87 -5.09
C ILE A 4 -17.70 4.16 -5.92
N SER A 5 -17.33 5.30 -5.32
CA SER A 5 -17.35 6.58 -6.04
C SER A 5 -16.33 6.59 -7.17
N GLU A 6 -16.59 7.37 -8.21
CA GLU A 6 -15.62 7.59 -9.30
C GLU A 6 -14.29 8.15 -8.79
N GLU A 7 -14.33 9.00 -7.77
CA GLU A 7 -13.13 9.54 -7.10
C GLU A 7 -12.27 8.43 -6.51
N ASP A 8 -12.87 7.47 -5.80
CA ASP A 8 -12.14 6.35 -5.18
C ASP A 8 -11.67 5.33 -6.23
N LEU A 9 -12.44 5.12 -7.31
CA LEU A 9 -12.00 4.31 -8.45
C LEU A 9 -10.79 4.95 -9.14
N THR A 10 -10.85 6.24 -9.43
CA THR A 10 -9.76 7.00 -10.05
C THR A 10 -8.51 6.98 -9.17
N LEU A 11 -8.68 7.18 -7.86
CA LEU A 11 -7.61 7.07 -6.88
C LEU A 11 -7.00 5.66 -6.89
N PHE A 12 -7.82 4.62 -6.86
CA PHE A 12 -7.36 3.23 -6.90
C PHE A 12 -6.59 2.92 -8.18
N GLU A 13 -7.08 3.32 -9.35
CA GLU A 13 -6.38 3.10 -10.62
C GLU A 13 -5.01 3.78 -10.64
N ARG A 14 -4.94 5.01 -10.13
CA ARG A 14 -3.68 5.75 -10.02
C ARG A 14 -2.70 5.03 -9.08
N VAL A 15 -3.18 4.58 -7.92
CA VAL A 15 -2.39 3.77 -6.97
C VAL A 15 -1.91 2.49 -7.62
N LYS A 16 -2.81 1.73 -8.25
CA LYS A 16 -2.54 0.45 -8.90
C LYS A 16 -1.45 0.59 -9.95
N ARG A 17 -1.63 1.50 -10.92
CA ARG A 17 -0.66 1.73 -12.01
C ARG A 17 0.70 2.17 -11.46
N THR A 18 0.71 3.02 -10.43
CA THR A 18 1.97 3.48 -9.83
C THR A 18 2.73 2.34 -9.17
N VAL A 19 2.05 1.49 -8.39
CA VAL A 19 2.66 0.34 -7.73
C VAL A 19 3.14 -0.69 -8.75
N GLU A 20 2.34 -0.98 -9.78
CA GLU A 20 2.70 -1.94 -10.85
C GLU A 20 3.90 -1.48 -11.68
N ARG A 21 4.07 -0.17 -11.87
CA ARG A 21 5.22 0.42 -12.59
C ARG A 21 6.42 0.70 -11.70
N MET A 22 6.26 0.62 -10.38
CA MET A 22 7.35 0.88 -9.44
C MET A 22 8.43 -0.18 -9.64
N ARG A 23 9.62 0.25 -10.05
CA ARG A 23 10.81 -0.61 -9.98
C ARG A 23 11.13 -0.85 -8.51
N GLU A 24 11.22 -2.12 -8.10
CA GLU A 24 11.51 -2.47 -6.71
C GLU A 24 12.88 -1.89 -6.31
N PRO A 25 12.94 -0.98 -5.32
CA PRO A 25 14.19 -0.35 -4.93
C PRO A 25 15.01 -1.30 -4.06
N ASP A 26 16.34 -1.22 -4.16
CA ASP A 26 17.21 -1.88 -3.18
C ASP A 26 17.04 -1.24 -1.80
N LEU A 27 16.58 -2.05 -0.83
CA LEU A 27 16.33 -1.65 0.54
C LEU A 27 17.57 -1.77 1.45
N GLY A 28 18.63 -2.42 0.96
CA GLY A 28 19.87 -2.68 1.69
C GLY A 28 19.72 -3.69 2.82
N LEU A 29 20.50 -3.53 3.88
CA LEU A 29 20.55 -4.44 5.02
C LEU A 29 19.87 -3.86 6.28
N ASP A 30 19.30 -4.72 7.12
CA ASP A 30 18.76 -4.36 8.43
C ASP A 30 19.87 -4.13 9.47
N GLU A 31 19.48 -3.83 10.71
CA GLU A 31 20.41 -3.63 11.83
C GLU A 31 21.24 -4.88 12.15
N GLU A 32 20.79 -6.05 11.72
CA GLU A 32 21.45 -7.34 11.94
C GLU A 32 22.22 -7.82 10.69
N GLY A 33 22.38 -6.97 9.67
CA GLY A 33 23.14 -7.28 8.44
C GLY A 33 22.38 -8.14 7.43
N ARG A 34 21.06 -8.33 7.58
CA ARG A 34 20.24 -9.17 6.69
C ARG A 34 19.60 -8.33 5.60
N LYS A 35 19.48 -8.89 4.39
CA LYS A 35 18.81 -8.22 3.27
C LYS A 35 17.35 -7.91 3.61
N ILE A 36 16.95 -6.67 3.41
CA ILE A 36 15.58 -6.23 3.62
C ILE A 36 14.76 -6.54 2.38
N ILE A 37 13.67 -7.29 2.55
CA ILE A 37 12.69 -7.57 1.51
C ILE A 37 11.53 -6.59 1.63
N LEU A 38 10.97 -6.17 0.49
CA LEU A 38 9.75 -5.37 0.46
C LEU A 38 8.62 -6.09 1.20
N SER A 39 7.93 -5.37 2.08
CA SER A 39 6.78 -5.90 2.82
C SER A 39 5.56 -5.01 2.65
N CYS A 40 4.37 -5.59 2.80
CA CYS A 40 3.08 -4.86 2.81
C CYS A 40 3.09 -3.68 3.79
N HIS A 41 3.71 -3.85 4.96
CA HIS A 41 3.84 -2.81 5.97
C HIS A 41 4.63 -1.59 5.49
N MET A 42 5.69 -1.81 4.72
CA MET A 42 6.50 -0.72 4.17
C MET A 42 5.77 -0.06 3.00
N LEU A 43 5.18 -0.85 2.10
CA LEU A 43 4.48 -0.36 0.92
C LEU A 43 3.24 0.45 1.27
N ALA A 44 2.40 -0.01 2.19
CA ALA A 44 1.22 0.73 2.66
C ALA A 44 1.59 2.09 3.26
N ARG A 45 2.66 2.15 4.05
CA ARG A 45 3.17 3.40 4.64
C ARG A 45 3.78 4.33 3.61
N ALA A 46 4.45 3.80 2.60
CA ALA A 46 4.98 4.60 1.51
C ALA A 46 3.85 5.18 0.65
N ALA A 47 2.84 4.37 0.32
CA ALA A 47 1.68 4.79 -0.45
C ALA A 47 0.90 5.93 0.24
N ALA A 48 0.69 5.84 1.56
CA ALA A 48 0.04 6.90 2.33
C ALA A 48 0.83 8.23 2.41
N LYS A 49 2.10 8.25 1.95
CA LYS A 49 2.90 9.48 1.80
C LYS A 49 2.81 10.09 0.40
N VAL A 50 2.24 9.36 -0.55
CA VAL A 50 2.13 9.75 -1.97
C VAL A 50 0.68 10.01 -2.35
N PHE A 51 -0.25 9.25 -1.77
CA PHE A 51 -1.68 9.28 -2.10
C PHE A 51 -2.50 9.68 -0.87
N PRO A 52 -3.70 10.27 -1.06
CA PRO A 52 -4.62 10.63 0.01
C PRO A 52 -5.34 9.41 0.60
N VAL A 53 -4.57 8.45 1.11
CA VAL A 53 -5.05 7.19 1.69
C VAL A 53 -4.56 7.04 3.13
N ARG A 54 -5.29 6.29 3.96
CA ARG A 54 -4.92 6.04 5.35
C ARG A 54 -4.33 4.64 5.50
N VAL A 55 -3.21 4.50 6.19
CA VAL A 55 -2.66 3.18 6.52
C VAL A 55 -3.57 2.48 7.53
N ARG A 56 -3.85 1.20 7.28
CA ARG A 56 -4.52 0.30 8.22
C ARG A 56 -3.61 -0.91 8.46
N ASP A 57 -3.44 -1.26 9.72
CA ASP A 57 -2.73 -2.45 10.15
C ASP A 57 -3.73 -3.45 10.71
N GLY A 58 -3.48 -4.74 10.54
CA GLY A 58 -4.38 -5.78 10.98
C GLY A 58 -3.85 -7.18 10.79
N TYR A 59 -4.81 -8.10 10.74
CA TYR A 59 -4.60 -9.44 10.23
C TYR A 59 -5.35 -9.62 8.92
N PHE A 60 -4.72 -10.30 7.98
CA PHE A 60 -5.35 -11.00 6.87
C PHE A 60 -5.52 -12.47 7.28
N ALA A 61 -6.63 -13.11 6.92
CA ALA A 61 -6.90 -14.53 7.16
C ALA A 61 -6.52 -14.99 8.59
N VAL A 62 -7.18 -14.39 9.59
CA VAL A 62 -7.06 -14.65 11.04
C VAL A 62 -5.71 -14.24 11.67
N ASN A 63 -4.58 -14.73 11.17
CA ASN A 63 -3.29 -14.64 11.87
C ASN A 63 -2.13 -14.06 11.04
N TYR A 64 -2.33 -13.68 9.77
CA TYR A 64 -1.26 -13.11 8.96
C TYR A 64 -1.18 -11.61 9.17
N GLN A 65 -0.13 -11.12 9.83
CA GLN A 65 0.06 -9.67 9.99
C GLN A 65 0.10 -9.00 8.62
N HIS A 66 -0.71 -7.95 8.46
CA HIS A 66 -0.85 -7.29 7.18
C HIS A 66 -1.07 -5.78 7.34
N SER A 67 -0.65 -5.03 6.32
CA SER A 67 -1.04 -3.63 6.17
C SER A 67 -1.63 -3.41 4.79
N TRP A 68 -2.70 -2.62 4.77
CA TRP A 68 -3.35 -2.14 3.56
C TRP A 68 -3.59 -0.64 3.70
N VAL A 69 -4.14 -0.01 2.66
CA VAL A 69 -4.55 1.39 2.72
C VAL A 69 -6.07 1.51 2.58
N GLU A 70 -6.62 2.60 3.10
CA GLU A 70 -8.04 2.92 3.05
C GLU A 70 -8.24 4.23 2.29
N THR A 71 -9.14 4.23 1.30
CA THR A 71 -9.53 5.43 0.54
C THR A 71 -10.32 6.41 1.41
N PRO A 72 -10.49 7.68 0.99
CA PRO A 72 -11.38 8.62 1.66
C PRO A 72 -12.82 8.10 1.85
N GLY A 73 -13.36 7.38 0.86
CA GLY A 73 -14.68 6.74 0.95
C GLY A 73 -14.73 5.49 1.85
N GLY A 74 -13.59 5.06 2.42
CA GLY A 74 -13.52 3.95 3.36
C GLY A 74 -13.33 2.58 2.72
N HIS A 75 -12.97 2.53 1.44
CA HIS A 75 -12.68 1.29 0.71
C HIS A 75 -11.26 0.80 1.01
N LEU A 76 -11.09 -0.52 1.04
CA LEU A 76 -9.81 -1.13 1.36
C LEU A 76 -9.04 -1.36 0.07
N VAL A 77 -7.77 -0.96 0.03
CA VAL A 77 -6.86 -1.25 -1.07
C VAL A 77 -5.67 -2.04 -0.52
N ASP A 78 -5.62 -3.31 -0.89
CA ASP A 78 -4.48 -4.17 -0.61
C ASP A 78 -3.43 -3.98 -1.70
N LEU A 79 -2.28 -3.41 -1.33
CA LEU A 79 -1.19 -3.09 -2.27
C LEU A 79 -0.24 -4.27 -2.49
N TYR A 80 -0.31 -5.29 -1.63
CA TYR A 80 0.58 -6.44 -1.65
C TYR A 80 -0.24 -7.68 -1.28
N PRO A 81 -1.16 -8.12 -2.15
CA PRO A 81 -2.02 -9.24 -1.81
C PRO A 81 -1.20 -10.53 -1.71
N VAL A 82 -1.11 -11.09 -0.49
CA VAL A 82 -0.31 -12.29 -0.18
C VAL A 82 -0.76 -13.55 -0.95
N ALA A 83 -1.97 -13.52 -1.51
CA ALA A 83 -2.62 -14.66 -2.17
C ALA A 83 -3.05 -14.41 -3.63
N VAL A 84 -2.66 -13.28 -4.24
CA VAL A 84 -3.11 -12.94 -5.61
C VAL A 84 -1.94 -12.55 -6.50
N VAL A 85 -1.87 -13.17 -7.68
CA VAL A 85 -1.04 -12.73 -8.80
C VAL A 85 -1.82 -11.65 -9.55
N GLY A 86 -1.36 -10.39 -9.52
CA GLY A 86 -2.03 -9.32 -10.29
C GLY A 86 -1.99 -7.90 -9.75
N GLY A 87 -1.14 -7.60 -8.76
CA GLY A 87 -0.96 -6.23 -8.26
C GLY A 87 -2.04 -5.79 -7.26
N PRO A 88 -2.15 -4.48 -6.97
CA PRO A 88 -3.10 -3.97 -5.98
C PRO A 88 -4.57 -4.29 -6.28
N ILE A 89 -5.34 -4.55 -5.22
CA ILE A 89 -6.77 -4.90 -5.30
C ILE A 89 -7.57 -3.97 -4.38
N MET A 90 -8.73 -3.50 -4.84
CA MET A 90 -9.67 -2.73 -4.04
C MET A 90 -10.90 -3.56 -3.68
N PHE A 91 -11.38 -3.37 -2.45
CA PHE A 91 -12.58 -3.97 -1.92
C PHE A 91 -13.56 -2.91 -1.42
N GLU A 92 -14.85 -3.17 -1.65
CA GLU A 92 -15.93 -2.41 -1.02
C GLU A 92 -15.77 -2.46 0.52
N GLY A 93 -15.97 -1.31 1.17
CA GLY A 93 -15.53 -1.05 2.54
C GLY A 93 -16.65 -0.98 3.57
N SER A 94 -17.91 -1.14 3.15
CA SER A 94 -19.09 -1.09 4.00
C SER A 94 -19.05 -2.15 5.09
N MET A 95 -19.86 -1.95 6.13
CA MET A 95 -20.00 -2.92 7.22
C MET A 95 -20.47 -4.30 6.75
N ALA A 96 -21.19 -4.36 5.62
CA ALA A 96 -21.69 -5.61 5.04
C ALA A 96 -20.64 -6.33 4.18
N SER A 97 -19.49 -5.71 3.89
CA SER A 97 -18.46 -6.32 3.05
C SER A 97 -17.88 -7.57 3.72
N PRO A 98 -17.93 -8.75 3.05
CA PRO A 98 -17.37 -9.98 3.59
C PRO A 98 -15.86 -9.84 3.84
N GLN A 99 -15.20 -8.94 3.11
CA GLN A 99 -13.77 -8.67 3.26
C GLN A 99 -13.41 -8.12 4.64
N ARG A 100 -14.35 -7.48 5.35
CA ARG A 100 -14.10 -7.06 6.75
C ARG A 100 -13.89 -8.23 7.71
N ARG A 101 -14.40 -9.43 7.40
CA ARG A 101 -14.15 -10.64 8.18
C ARG A 101 -12.74 -11.20 7.92
N ILE A 102 -12.22 -10.97 6.71
CA ILE A 102 -10.90 -11.43 6.28
C ILE A 102 -9.81 -10.44 6.72
N TYR A 103 -10.07 -9.14 6.60
CA TYR A 103 -9.19 -8.04 6.97
C TYR A 103 -9.61 -7.44 8.32
N ARG A 104 -9.01 -7.95 9.40
CA ARG A 104 -9.32 -7.51 10.76
C ARG A 104 -8.36 -6.42 11.23
N ARG A 105 -8.87 -5.20 11.42
CA ARG A 105 -8.08 -4.06 11.91
C ARG A 105 -7.55 -4.30 13.33
N LEU A 106 -6.31 -3.90 13.57
CA LEU A 106 -5.69 -3.82 14.89
C LEU A 106 -4.83 -2.57 14.99
N SER A 107 -4.48 -2.17 16.21
CA SER A 107 -3.60 -1.01 16.38
C SER A 107 -2.17 -1.35 15.94
N ALA A 108 -1.54 -0.43 15.22
CA ALA A 108 -0.15 -0.51 14.77
C ALA A 108 0.82 -0.81 15.93
N ARG A 109 0.53 -0.26 17.12
CA ARG A 109 1.32 -0.49 18.33
C ARG A 109 1.31 -1.96 18.76
N LYS A 110 0.15 -2.61 18.71
CA LYS A 110 0.00 -4.04 19.05
C LYS A 110 0.69 -4.94 18.02
N LEU A 111 0.57 -4.61 16.73
CA LEU A 111 1.13 -5.44 15.67
C LEU A 111 2.64 -5.30 15.51
N SER A 112 3.15 -4.07 15.55
CA SER A 112 4.56 -3.81 15.26
C SER A 112 5.50 -4.18 16.40
N ALA A 113 5.03 -4.18 17.65
CA ALA A 113 5.88 -4.30 18.84
C ALA A 113 7.15 -3.41 18.77
N GLY A 114 7.04 -2.21 18.17
CA GLY A 114 8.16 -1.29 17.98
C GLY A 114 9.00 -1.47 16.71
N ARG A 115 8.79 -2.55 15.93
CA ARG A 115 9.55 -2.84 14.70
C ARG A 115 9.44 -1.74 13.64
N PHE A 116 8.31 -1.05 13.55
CA PHE A 116 8.13 0.08 12.62
C PHE A 116 8.94 1.32 13.03
N GLY A 117 9.48 1.34 14.25
CA GLY A 117 10.37 2.38 14.75
C GLY A 117 11.84 2.19 14.33
N LYS A 118 12.24 1.00 13.87
CA LYS A 118 13.61 0.69 13.45
C LYS A 118 14.10 1.62 12.34
N ASN A 119 15.39 1.93 12.34
CA ASN A 119 15.99 2.84 11.36
C ASN A 119 15.99 2.24 9.96
N SER A 120 16.26 0.93 9.85
CA SER A 120 16.14 0.15 8.63
C SER A 120 14.74 0.29 8.01
N PHE A 121 13.70 0.04 8.80
CA PHE A 121 12.31 0.14 8.37
C PHE A 121 11.95 1.55 7.85
N ARG A 122 12.29 2.59 8.62
CA ARG A 122 12.04 3.99 8.22
C ARG A 122 12.79 4.37 6.95
N ARG A 123 14.03 3.91 6.81
CA ARG A 123 14.84 4.12 5.60
C ARG A 123 14.22 3.40 4.39
N SER A 124 13.78 2.16 4.55
CA SER A 124 13.10 1.40 3.49
C SER A 124 11.83 2.10 3.04
N VAL A 125 10.98 2.55 3.97
CA VAL A 125 9.78 3.34 3.65
C VAL A 125 10.13 4.59 2.84
N ARG A 126 11.20 5.32 3.20
CA ARG A 126 11.64 6.49 2.41
C ARG A 126 12.08 6.12 1.00
N ARG A 127 12.84 5.03 0.83
CA ARG A 127 13.28 4.57 -0.50
C ARG A 127 12.10 4.16 -1.38
N ILE A 128 11.15 3.41 -0.82
CA ILE A 128 9.91 3.01 -1.52
C ILE A 128 9.07 4.24 -1.86
N THR A 129 8.96 5.22 -0.95
CA THR A 129 8.24 6.47 -1.22
C THR A 129 8.84 7.20 -2.43
N ARG A 130 10.17 7.25 -2.56
CA ARG A 130 10.83 7.84 -3.73
C ARG A 130 10.53 7.04 -4.99
N ALA A 131 10.68 5.73 -4.95
CA ALA A 131 10.38 4.86 -6.10
C ALA A 131 8.93 5.02 -6.59
N LEU A 132 7.96 5.14 -5.68
CA LEU A 132 6.56 5.40 -6.05
C LEU A 132 6.38 6.78 -6.71
N LYS A 133 7.03 7.83 -6.19
CA LYS A 133 6.99 9.17 -6.78
C LYS A 133 7.62 9.20 -8.18
N ASP A 134 8.75 8.51 -8.35
CA ASP A 134 9.44 8.43 -9.64
C ASP A 134 8.56 7.71 -10.68
N ALA A 135 7.89 6.62 -10.28
CA ALA A 135 6.92 5.92 -11.13
C ALA A 135 5.73 6.82 -11.52
N GLN A 136 5.26 7.65 -10.59
CA GLN A 136 4.18 8.60 -10.83
C GLN A 136 4.59 9.71 -11.80
N LEU A 137 5.76 10.31 -11.61
CA LEU A 137 6.30 11.35 -12.52
C LEU A 137 6.51 10.81 -13.94
N GLY A 138 7.00 9.57 -14.06
CA GLY A 138 7.11 8.90 -15.35
C GLY A 138 5.76 8.73 -16.05
N MET A 139 4.68 8.48 -15.30
CA MET A 139 3.33 8.42 -15.88
C MET A 139 2.85 9.78 -16.40
N ASP A 140 3.05 10.84 -15.62
CA ASP A 140 2.61 12.18 -15.99
C ASP A 140 3.36 12.66 -17.25
N ALA A 141 4.67 12.43 -17.33
CA ALA A 141 5.49 12.79 -18.49
C ALA A 141 5.04 12.09 -19.80
N HIS A 142 4.61 10.82 -19.72
CA HIS A 142 4.09 10.10 -20.88
C HIS A 142 2.68 10.55 -21.31
N GLN A 143 1.86 11.09 -20.39
CA GLN A 143 0.56 11.66 -20.73
C GLN A 143 0.71 13.00 -21.46
N PHE A 144 1.68 13.84 -21.10
CA PHE A 144 1.95 15.10 -21.80
C PHE A 144 2.58 14.92 -23.18
N ALA A 145 3.35 13.84 -23.40
CA ALA A 145 3.93 13.54 -24.72
C ALA A 145 2.95 12.92 -25.72
N ALA A 146 1.74 12.51 -25.27
CA ALA A 146 0.73 11.85 -26.08
C ALA A 146 -0.46 12.76 -26.47
N SER A 147 -0.41 14.04 -26.11
CA SER A 147 -1.38 15.04 -26.56
C SER A 147 -0.84 15.73 -27.83
N PRO A 148 -1.50 15.58 -29.00
CA PRO A 148 -1.15 16.33 -30.20
C PRO A 148 -1.47 17.82 -30.09
#